data_AF-A0A920NQL2-F1
#
_entry.id   AF-A0A920NQL2-F1
#
_cell.length_a   1.000
_cell.length_b   1.000
_cell.length_c   1.000
_cell.angle_alpha   90.00
_cell.angle_beta   90.00
_cell.angle_gamma   90.00
#
_symmetry.space_group_name_H-M   'P 1'
#
loop_
_entity.id
_entity.type
_entity.pdbx_description
1 polymer ?
#
loop_
_entity_poly.entity_id
_entity_poly.type
_entity_poly.pdbx_seq_one_letter_code
_entity_poly.pdbx_strand_id
1 'polypeptide(L)' 'MDLLINGLVGSAGMEPTLNAIKVGVDVALSNKESLVMAGDIINRTKEKTGASIYLWIVNIRLFGNA' A
#
# COMPACT_ATOMS: atom_id res chain seq x y z
N MET A 1 -14.07 -4.86 -5.76
CA MET A 1 -12.95 -3.90 -5.78
C MET A 1 -11.72 -4.71 -6.06
N ASP A 2 -11.05 -4.44 -7.17
CA ASP A 2 -9.98 -5.29 -7.68
C ASP A 2 -8.58 -4.79 -7.27
N LEU A 3 -8.41 -3.48 -7.11
CA LEU A 3 -7.14 -2.84 -6.73
C LEU A 3 -7.39 -1.55 -5.95
N LEU A 4 -6.69 -1.38 -4.81
CA LEU A 4 -6.66 -0.15 -4.02
C LEU A 4 -5.33 0.58 -4.24
N ILE A 5 -5.36 1.87 -4.58
CA ILE A 5 -4.16 2.69 -4.74
C ILE A 5 -4.02 3.59 -3.52
N ASN A 6 -2.97 3.37 -2.72
CA ASN A 6 -2.64 4.18 -1.58
C ASN A 6 -1.53 5.18 -1.93
N GLY A 7 -1.90 6.45 -2.04
CA GLY A 7 -0.99 7.57 -2.29
C GLY A 7 -0.41 8.22 -1.03
N LEU A 8 -0.81 7.76 0.17
CA LEU A 8 -0.44 8.38 1.45
C LEU A 8 1.00 8.00 1.84
N VAL A 9 1.77 9.01 2.25
CA VAL A 9 3.09 8.82 2.86
C VAL A 9 2.97 8.60 4.38
N GLY A 10 3.91 7.84 4.94
CA GLY A 10 3.97 7.56 6.38
C GLY A 10 2.92 6.57 6.91
N SER A 11 2.68 6.62 8.23
CA SER A 11 1.82 5.66 8.94
C SER A 11 0.32 5.81 8.66
N ALA A 12 -0.12 6.99 8.21
CA ALA A 12 -1.53 7.27 7.92
C ALA A 12 -2.12 6.35 6.82
N GLY A 13 -1.29 5.93 5.86
CA GLY A 13 -1.71 5.00 4.81
C GLY A 13 -1.69 3.52 5.22
N MET A 14 -1.14 3.20 6.39
CA MET A 14 -0.87 1.82 6.79
C MET A 14 -2.14 1.07 7.22
N GLU A 15 -3.00 1.71 8.00
CA GLU A 15 -4.26 1.15 8.45
C GLU A 15 -5.21 0.78 7.29
N PRO A 16 -5.50 1.68 6.31
CA PRO A 16 -6.33 1.31 5.17
C PRO A 16 -5.67 0.23 4.29
N THR A 17 -4.34 0.25 4.15
CA THR A 17 -3.59 -0.80 3.43
C THR A 17 -3.79 -2.17 4.07
N LEU A 18 -3.64 -2.28 5.39
CA LEU A 18 -3.83 -3.53 6.12
C LEU A 18 -5.26 -4.06 6.01
N ASN A 19 -6.26 -3.19 6.11
CA ASN A 19 -7.65 -3.58 5.99
C ASN A 19 -7.97 -4.11 4.60
N ALA A 20 -7.42 -3.51 3.54
CA ALA A 20 -7.61 -3.98 2.16
C ALA A 20 -7.00 -5.38 1.93
N ILE A 21 -5.77 -5.61 2.38
CA ILE A 21 -5.13 -6.92 2.20
C ILE A 21 -5.86 -8.01 3.00
N LYS A 22 -6.37 -7.69 4.21
CA LYS A 22 -7.14 -8.64 5.04
C LYS A 22 -8.40 -9.17 4.35
N VAL A 23 -9.03 -8.36 3.49
CA VAL A 23 -10.23 -8.77 2.73
C VAL A 23 -9.87 -9.35 1.35
N GLY A 24 -8.59 -9.55 1.05
CA GLY A 24 -8.16 -10.16 -0.22
C GLY A 24 -8.04 -9.17 -1.38
N VAL A 25 -8.00 -7.86 -1.12
CA VAL A 25 -7.90 -6.83 -2.17
C VAL A 25 -6.43 -6.49 -2.41
N ASP A 26 -6.05 -6.41 -3.68
CA ASP A 26 -4.70 -5.99 -4.08
C ASP A 26 -4.47 -4.51 -3.76
N VAL A 27 -3.24 -4.16 -3.36
CA VAL A 27 -2.89 -2.78 -2.99
C VAL A 27 -1.65 -2.31 -3.75
N ALA A 28 -1.77 -1.17 -4.42
CA ALA A 28 -0.64 -0.43 -4.97
C ALA A 28 -0.23 0.71 -4.02
N LEU A 29 1.02 0.67 -3.54
CA LEU A 29 1.59 1.66 -2.62
C LEU A 29 2.46 2.67 -3.37
N SER A 30 2.33 3.96 -3.04
CA SER A 30 3.19 5.03 -3.58
C SER A 30 4.56 5.13 -2.90
N ASN A 31 4.69 4.62 -1.68
CA ASN A 31 5.81 4.88 -0.77
C ASN A 31 6.50 3.57 -0.31
N LYS A 32 7.84 3.54 -0.41
CA LYS A 32 8.67 2.37 -0.08
C LYS A 32 8.72 2.04 1.42
N GLU A 33 8.52 3.04 2.27
CA GLU A 33 8.64 2.93 3.73
C GLU A 33 7.59 1.98 4.30
N SER A 34 6.38 2.00 3.74
CA SER A 34 5.31 1.08 4.11
C SER A 34 5.71 -0.37 3.85
N LEU A 35 6.40 -0.67 2.74
CA LEU A 35 6.90 -2.02 2.48
C LEU A 35 7.99 -2.44 3.47
N VAL A 36 8.90 -1.53 3.80
CA VAL A 36 10.01 -1.80 4.74
C VAL A 36 9.49 -2.08 6.15
N MET A 37 8.50 -1.32 6.64
CA MET A 37 7.93 -1.53 7.98
C MET A 37 6.96 -2.71 8.04
N ALA A 38 6.27 -3.01 6.95
CA ALA A 38 5.17 -3.98 6.92
C ALA A 38 5.53 -5.33 6.29
N GLY A 39 6.76 -5.52 5.79
CA GLY A 39 7.13 -6.65 4.93
C GLY A 39 6.69 -8.02 5.47
N ASP A 40 6.91 -8.28 6.75
CA ASP A 40 6.50 -9.54 7.39
C ASP A 40 4.98 -9.71 7.48
N ILE A 41 4.26 -8.63 7.78
CA ILE A 41 2.79 -8.66 7.88
C ILE A 41 2.19 -8.86 6.49
N ILE A 42 2.76 -8.19 5.49
CA ILE A 42 2.35 -8.32 4.08
C ILE A 42 2.50 -9.78 3.66
N ASN A 43 3.69 -10.37 3.78
CA ASN A 43 3.95 -11.74 3.36
C ASN A 43 3.00 -12.75 4.02
N ARG A 44 2.83 -12.66 5.35
CA ARG A 44 1.88 -13.52 6.08
C ARG A 44 0.44 -13.34 5.63
N THR A 45 0.05 -12.13 5.22
CA THR A 45 -1.31 -11.86 4.75
C THR A 45 -1.49 -12.31 3.31
N LYS A 46 -0.48 -12.19 2.43
CA LYS A 46 -0.50 -12.77 1.07
C LYS A 46 -0.77 -14.27 1.13
N GLU A 47 -0.06 -15.00 2.00
CA GLU A 47 -0.24 -16.44 2.18
C GLU A 47 -1.66 -16.83 2.63
N LYS A 48 -2.31 -15.96 3.42
CA LYS A 48 -3.65 -16.23 3.97
C LYS A 48 -4.80 -15.83 3.06
N THR A 49 -4.62 -14.77 2.27
CA THR A 49 -5.73 -14.10 1.55
C THR A 49 -5.58 -14.13 0.03
N GLY A 50 -4.38 -14.41 -0.49
CA GLY A 50 -4.07 -14.30 -1.92
C GLY A 50 -3.86 -12.86 -2.42
N ALA A 51 -4.09 -11.85 -1.58
CA ALA A 51 -3.89 -10.45 -1.95
C ALA A 51 -2.42 -10.14 -2.24
N SER A 52 -2.20 -9.25 -3.20
CA SER A 52 -0.88 -8.79 -3.61
C SER A 52 -0.65 -7.31 -3.34
N ILE A 53 0.59 -6.96 -2.97
CA ILE A 53 1.03 -5.58 -2.86
C ILE A 53 2.02 -5.27 -3.97
N TYR A 54 1.79 -4.15 -4.63
CA TYR A 54 2.60 -3.60 -5.68
C TYR A 54 3.20 -2.28 -5.20
N LEU A 55 4.51 -2.09 -5.41
CA LEU A 55 5.14 -0.80 -5.20
C LEU A 55 5.10 -0.04 -6.53
N TRP A 56 4.48 1.13 -6.54
CA TRP A 56 4.51 2.03 -7.70
C TRP A 56 5.02 3.40 -7.27
N ILE A 57 6.09 3.88 -7.88
CA ILE A 57 6.68 5.16 -7.51
C ILE A 57 5.83 6.27 -8.13
N VAL A 58 5.00 6.92 -7.32
CA VAL A 58 4.31 8.13 -7.76
C VAL A 58 5.25 9.31 -7.51
N ASN A 59 5.77 9.93 -8.58
CA ASN A 59 6.42 11.24 -8.46
C ASN A 59 5.30 12.30 -8.33
N ILE A 60 4.70 12.43 -7.15
CA ILE A 60 3.76 13.51 -6.87
C ILE A 60 4.58 14.78 -6.66
N ARG A 61 4.91 15.44 -7.77
CA ARG A 61 5.19 16.87 -7.73
C ARG A 61 3.83 17.53 -7.57
N LEU A 62 3.45 17.80 -6.31
CA LEU A 62 2.27 18.61 -6.03
C LEU A 62 2.39 19.88 -6.88
N PHE A 63 1.38 20.15 -7.70
CA PHE A 63 1.25 21.43 -8.40
C PHE A 63 1.13 22.54 -7.36
N GLY A 64 2.26 22.98 -6.82
CA GLY A 64 2.42 24.26 -6.19
C GLY A 64 2.71 25.26 -7.29
N ASN A 65 1.72 26.08 -7.63
CA ASN A 65 2.02 27.37 -8.24
C ASN A 65 2.96 28.12 -7.29
N ALA A 66 4.19 28.31 -7.73
CA ALA A 66 5.12 29.32 -7.26
C ALA A 66 5.77 29.94 -8.49
#